data_AF-A0A7V3V1U3-F1
#
_entry.id   AF-A0A7V3V1U3-F1
#
_cell.length_a   1.000
_cell.length_b   1.000
_cell.length_c   1.000
_cell.angle_alpha   90.00
_cell.angle_beta   90.00
_cell.angle_gamma   90.00
#
_symmetry.space_group_name_H-M   'P 1'
#
loop_
_entity.id
_entity.type
_entity.pdbx_description
1 polymer ?
#
loop_
_entity_poly.entity_id
_entity_poly.type
_entity_poly.pdbx_seq_one_letter_code
_entity_poly.pdbx_strand_id
1 'polypeptide(L)'
;MKRFVLIAVFLFFGLSCGWAESKVLLDDFEGLISGGPQGTVDFGSGNGSSLEVTGDTSIKHSGQQSIKVNFDAVSGGYMYIARGFGLDAENTAWLVKPEDINWAKVAAISFWMYGSNSQTNIAIDIKDNGNEMWRFITIDDKTGWKEVVCPLVEFFPRGDWQPDSADRNGELDFPIRSYQFEPLPVAKGTLYFDQVMLVMKKE
;
A
#
# COMPACT_ATOMS: atom_id res chain seq x y z
N MET A 1 -19.07 -67.28 13.46
CA MET A 1 -19.88 -66.09 13.81
C MET A 1 -19.08 -64.85 13.43
N LYS A 2 -19.37 -64.23 12.29
CA LYS A 2 -18.65 -63.05 11.78
C LYS A 2 -19.26 -61.80 12.41
N ARG A 3 -18.50 -61.08 13.24
CA ARG A 3 -18.91 -59.79 13.81
C ARG A 3 -18.58 -58.69 12.81
N PHE A 4 -19.62 -58.04 12.28
CA PHE A 4 -19.49 -56.80 11.50
C PHE A 4 -19.26 -55.65 12.47
N VAL A 5 -18.18 -54.89 12.29
CA VAL A 5 -17.93 -53.62 12.97
C VAL A 5 -18.40 -52.52 12.02
N LEU A 6 -19.46 -51.80 12.40
CA LEU A 6 -19.89 -50.59 11.72
C LEU A 6 -18.99 -49.44 12.19
N ILE A 7 -18.18 -48.88 11.29
CA ILE A 7 -17.46 -47.63 11.54
C ILE A 7 -18.37 -46.49 11.11
N ALA A 8 -18.86 -45.70 12.07
CA ALA A 8 -19.58 -44.47 11.80
C ALA A 8 -18.58 -43.38 11.42
N VAL A 9 -18.57 -42.96 10.16
CA VAL A 9 -17.83 -41.80 9.69
C VAL A 9 -18.65 -40.55 9.98
N PHE A 10 -18.26 -39.79 11.01
CA PHE A 10 -18.77 -38.44 11.24
C PHE A 10 -18.09 -37.49 10.26
N LEU A 11 -18.79 -37.16 9.17
CA LEU A 11 -18.44 -36.04 8.30
C LEU A 11 -18.75 -34.72 9.04
N PHE A 12 -17.73 -34.13 9.64
CA PHE A 12 -17.77 -32.73 10.06
C PHE A 12 -17.77 -31.85 8.81
N PHE A 13 -18.95 -31.44 8.34
CA PHE A 13 -19.06 -30.27 7.47
C PHE A 13 -18.77 -29.04 8.32
N GLY A 14 -17.50 -28.61 8.32
CA GLY A 14 -17.13 -27.29 8.77
C GLY A 14 -17.77 -26.26 7.86
N LEU A 15 -18.89 -25.68 8.30
CA LEU A 15 -19.41 -24.45 7.75
C LEU A 15 -18.42 -23.34 8.11
N SER A 16 -17.38 -23.15 7.30
CA SER A 16 -16.66 -21.88 7.30
C SER A 16 -17.60 -20.84 6.72
N CYS A 17 -18.31 -20.14 7.60
CA CYS A 17 -19.01 -18.92 7.24
C CYS A 17 -17.92 -17.87 6.95
N GLY A 18 -17.38 -17.90 5.73
CA GLY A 18 -16.40 -16.94 5.25
C GLY A 18 -17.11 -15.63 4.95
N TRP A 19 -17.32 -14.80 5.97
CA TRP A 19 -17.74 -13.41 5.75
C TRP A 19 -16.56 -12.69 5.10
N ALA A 20 -16.74 -12.29 3.83
CA ALA A 20 -15.74 -11.54 3.10
C ALA A 20 -15.48 -10.20 3.80
N GLU A 21 -14.20 -9.86 3.95
CA GLU A 21 -13.78 -8.55 4.43
C GLU A 21 -14.25 -7.46 3.45
N SER A 22 -14.97 -6.46 3.95
CA SER A 22 -15.43 -5.35 3.11
C SER A 22 -14.24 -4.44 2.80
N LYS A 23 -13.99 -4.21 1.50
CA LYS A 23 -12.90 -3.37 1.00
C LYS A 23 -13.41 -2.33 0.02
N VAL A 24 -12.82 -1.13 0.05
CA VAL A 24 -13.05 -0.05 -0.92
C VAL A 24 -11.79 0.11 -1.75
N LEU A 25 -11.89 0.01 -3.06
CA LEU A 25 -10.76 0.25 -3.96
C LEU A 25 -10.43 1.75 -3.97
N LEU A 26 -9.18 2.10 -3.63
CA LEU A 26 -8.66 3.45 -3.78
C LEU A 26 -7.97 3.62 -5.11
N ASP A 27 -7.06 2.72 -5.46
CA ASP A 27 -6.22 2.86 -6.66
C ASP A 27 -5.87 1.48 -7.22
N ASP A 28 -6.10 1.27 -8.51
CA ASP A 28 -5.71 0.08 -9.26
C ASP A 28 -4.64 0.37 -10.32
N PHE A 29 -4.12 1.60 -10.35
CA PHE A 29 -3.10 2.06 -11.30
C PHE A 29 -3.52 1.90 -12.77
N GLU A 30 -4.81 1.85 -13.06
CA GLU A 30 -5.30 1.84 -14.42
C GLU A 30 -5.15 3.21 -15.08
N GLY A 31 -4.67 3.22 -16.32
CA GLY A 31 -4.40 4.44 -17.09
C GLY A 31 -2.91 4.80 -17.19
N LEU A 32 -2.63 6.04 -17.59
CA LEU A 32 -1.26 6.49 -17.80
C LEU A 32 -0.51 6.55 -16.46
N ILE A 33 0.71 6.00 -16.42
CA ILE A 33 1.67 6.20 -15.34
C ILE A 33 2.77 7.12 -15.84
N SER A 34 2.84 8.33 -15.28
CA SER A 34 3.84 9.34 -15.65
C SER A 34 4.20 10.23 -14.46
N GLY A 35 5.42 10.77 -14.48
CA GLY A 35 5.91 11.73 -13.48
C GLY A 35 5.95 13.17 -14.00
N GLY A 36 6.50 14.06 -13.16
CA GLY A 36 6.61 15.49 -13.43
C GLY A 36 5.37 16.29 -13.02
N PRO A 37 5.34 17.62 -13.21
CA PRO A 37 4.26 18.47 -12.70
C PRO A 37 2.87 18.09 -13.21
N GLN A 38 2.79 17.57 -14.45
CA GLN A 38 1.56 17.11 -15.08
C GLN A 38 1.38 15.58 -14.97
N GLY A 39 2.23 14.93 -14.17
CA GLY A 39 2.26 13.49 -13.99
C GLY A 39 1.03 12.94 -13.28
N THR A 40 0.79 11.65 -13.48
CA THR A 40 -0.24 10.91 -12.75
C THR A 40 0.28 10.29 -11.47
N VAL A 41 1.59 10.27 -11.25
CA VAL A 41 2.23 9.79 -10.03
C VAL A 41 3.23 10.85 -9.58
N ASP A 42 3.15 11.27 -8.32
CA ASP A 42 4.17 12.15 -7.73
C ASP A 42 5.29 11.28 -7.19
N PHE A 43 6.46 11.34 -7.80
CA PHE A 43 7.59 10.55 -7.36
C PHE A 43 8.90 11.28 -7.54
N GLY A 44 9.83 10.97 -6.65
CA GLY A 44 11.14 11.60 -6.63
C GLY A 44 12.17 10.74 -5.93
N SER A 45 13.44 11.05 -6.15
CA SER A 45 14.57 10.47 -5.43
C SER A 45 15.65 11.53 -5.22
N GLY A 46 16.49 11.35 -4.21
CA GLY A 46 17.56 12.29 -3.89
C GLY A 46 18.77 11.64 -3.25
N ASN A 47 19.77 12.48 -2.98
CA ASN A 47 21.06 12.09 -2.37
C ASN A 47 21.76 10.92 -3.09
N GLY A 48 21.72 10.91 -4.43
CA GLY A 48 22.36 9.89 -5.26
C GLY A 48 21.55 8.60 -5.44
N SER A 49 20.35 8.52 -4.86
CA SER A 49 19.40 7.44 -5.21
C SER A 49 18.81 7.66 -6.59
N SER A 50 18.29 6.59 -7.18
CA SER A 50 17.56 6.65 -8.44
C SER A 50 16.26 5.87 -8.37
N LEU A 51 15.27 6.35 -9.12
CA LEU A 51 13.92 5.82 -9.14
C LEU A 51 13.33 6.00 -10.54
N GLU A 52 12.73 4.95 -11.06
CA GLU A 52 11.91 4.96 -12.27
C GLU A 52 10.56 4.30 -11.97
N VAL A 53 9.47 4.99 -12.34
CA VAL A 53 8.10 4.55 -12.09
C VAL A 53 7.35 4.49 -13.42
N THR A 54 6.82 3.32 -13.74
CA THR A 54 6.12 3.05 -15.02
C THR A 54 4.93 2.11 -14.81
N GLY A 55 4.03 2.03 -15.79
CA GLY A 55 3.00 0.97 -15.82
C GLY A 55 3.58 -0.30 -16.44
N ASP A 56 3.23 -1.47 -15.91
CA ASP A 56 3.63 -2.77 -16.46
C ASP A 56 2.40 -3.64 -16.74
N THR A 57 2.24 -4.04 -18.00
CA THR A 57 1.10 -4.86 -18.46
C THR A 57 1.39 -6.36 -18.38
N SER A 58 2.62 -6.76 -18.09
CA SER A 58 3.07 -8.17 -18.03
C SER A 58 3.01 -8.73 -16.62
N ILE A 59 3.43 -7.95 -15.62
CA ILE A 59 3.34 -8.28 -14.20
C ILE A 59 2.23 -7.43 -13.60
N LYS A 60 1.09 -8.06 -13.31
CA LYS A 60 -0.08 -7.40 -12.72
C LYS A 60 -0.84 -8.37 -11.82
N HIS A 61 -1.53 -7.84 -10.82
CA HIS A 61 -2.38 -8.64 -9.93
C HIS A 61 -3.81 -8.66 -10.45
N SER A 62 -4.32 -7.49 -10.86
CA SER A 62 -5.64 -7.31 -11.44
C SER A 62 -5.58 -6.39 -12.66
N GLY A 63 -6.71 -6.21 -13.35
CA GLY A 63 -6.83 -5.20 -14.39
C GLY A 63 -5.92 -5.41 -15.62
N GLN A 64 -5.48 -4.31 -16.23
CA GLN A 64 -4.62 -4.30 -17.41
C GLN A 64 -3.15 -4.04 -17.09
N GLN A 65 -2.85 -3.42 -15.95
CA GLN A 65 -1.48 -3.12 -15.55
C GLN A 65 -1.32 -3.03 -14.02
N SER A 66 -0.08 -3.03 -13.57
CA SER A 66 0.30 -2.60 -12.22
C SER A 66 1.28 -1.42 -12.32
N ILE A 67 1.57 -0.77 -11.19
CA ILE A 67 2.67 0.19 -11.13
C ILE A 67 3.98 -0.56 -10.84
N LYS A 68 4.99 -0.33 -11.69
CA LYS A 68 6.34 -0.86 -11.57
C LYS A 68 7.27 0.21 -11.03
N VAL A 69 8.07 -0.18 -10.05
CA VAL A 69 9.06 0.66 -9.38
C VAL A 69 10.42 0.02 -9.53
N ASN A 70 11.30 0.60 -10.36
CA ASN A 70 12.72 0.25 -10.42
C ASN A 70 13.49 1.25 -9.55
N PHE A 71 14.29 0.76 -8.61
CA PHE A 71 14.94 1.64 -7.64
C PHE A 71 16.37 1.21 -7.31
N ASP A 72 17.19 2.21 -6.98
CA ASP A 72 18.50 2.08 -6.31
C ASP A 72 18.54 3.11 -5.18
N ALA A 73 18.27 2.64 -3.95
CA ALA A 73 18.22 3.44 -2.73
C ALA A 73 19.56 3.36 -2.02
N VAL A 74 20.39 4.40 -2.14
CA VAL A 74 21.73 4.42 -1.54
C VAL A 74 21.68 4.89 -0.09
N SER A 75 22.73 4.63 0.69
CA SER A 75 22.84 5.11 2.08
C SER A 75 22.72 6.64 2.15
N GLY A 76 21.83 7.16 3.01
CA GLY A 76 21.51 8.59 3.10
C GLY A 76 20.61 9.11 1.97
N GLY A 77 20.22 8.23 1.05
CA GLY A 77 19.25 8.42 -0.01
C GLY A 77 17.81 8.58 0.49
N TYR A 78 16.94 9.07 -0.39
CA TYR A 78 15.50 8.95 -0.22
C TYR A 78 14.83 8.76 -1.58
N MET A 79 13.61 8.22 -1.55
CA MET A 79 12.71 8.14 -2.69
C MET A 79 11.27 8.00 -2.21
N TYR A 80 10.32 8.40 -3.04
CA TYR A 80 8.89 8.25 -2.76
C TYR A 80 8.11 8.05 -4.05
N ILE A 81 7.00 7.32 -3.97
CA ILE A 81 6.03 7.11 -5.04
C ILE A 81 4.64 7.34 -4.45
N ALA A 82 4.02 8.47 -4.77
CA ALA A 82 2.82 8.97 -4.11
C ALA A 82 1.62 9.14 -5.06
N ARG A 83 0.45 8.87 -4.50
CA ARG A 83 -0.88 9.03 -5.13
C ARG A 83 -1.87 9.57 -4.09
N GLY A 84 -2.88 10.29 -4.56
CA GLY A 84 -3.87 10.95 -3.72
C GLY A 84 -4.01 12.43 -4.07
N PHE A 85 -4.27 13.26 -3.06
CA PHE A 85 -4.65 14.66 -3.22
C PHE A 85 -3.62 15.59 -2.58
N GLY A 86 -3.45 16.79 -3.15
CA GLY A 86 -2.55 17.81 -2.61
C GLY A 86 -1.06 17.44 -2.72
N LEU A 87 -0.70 16.77 -3.82
CA LEU A 87 0.67 16.41 -4.19
C LEU A 87 1.23 17.40 -5.23
N ASP A 88 2.54 17.35 -5.50
CA ASP A 88 3.19 18.28 -6.41
C ASP A 88 2.86 17.99 -7.88
N ALA A 89 2.59 16.72 -8.22
CA ALA A 89 2.05 16.34 -9.52
C ALA A 89 0.52 16.47 -9.55
N GLU A 90 0.00 17.13 -10.58
CA GLU A 90 -1.39 17.59 -10.67
C GLU A 90 -2.43 16.45 -10.84
N ASN A 91 -2.07 15.36 -11.51
CA ASN A 91 -3.04 14.33 -11.95
C ASN A 91 -2.97 13.05 -11.09
N THR A 92 -2.69 13.20 -9.80
CA THR A 92 -2.36 12.11 -8.87
C THR A 92 -3.55 11.51 -8.10
N ALA A 93 -4.74 12.06 -8.28
CA ALA A 93 -5.94 11.63 -7.57
C ALA A 93 -6.23 10.15 -7.77
N TRP A 94 -6.56 9.47 -6.67
CA TRP A 94 -7.07 8.10 -6.68
C TRP A 94 -8.60 8.10 -6.93
N LEU A 95 -9.24 6.93 -6.94
CA LEU A 95 -10.62 6.74 -7.44
C LEU A 95 -11.74 7.33 -6.56
N VAL A 96 -11.57 7.38 -5.24
CA VAL A 96 -12.62 7.79 -4.28
C VAL A 96 -12.19 9.04 -3.52
N LYS A 97 -12.97 10.12 -3.51
CA LYS A 97 -12.55 11.33 -2.77
C LYS A 97 -12.45 11.07 -1.26
N PRO A 98 -11.46 11.63 -0.55
CA PRO A 98 -11.30 11.39 0.88
C PRO A 98 -12.53 11.78 1.70
N GLU A 99 -13.28 12.79 1.27
CA GLU A 99 -14.50 13.26 1.94
C GLU A 99 -15.68 12.27 1.83
N ASP A 100 -15.68 11.42 0.81
CA ASP A 100 -16.74 10.44 0.56
C ASP A 100 -16.53 9.13 1.36
N ILE A 101 -15.40 9.03 2.08
CA ILE A 101 -15.00 7.85 2.85
C ILE A 101 -15.41 8.02 4.30
N ASN A 102 -16.12 7.02 4.85
CA ASN A 102 -16.39 6.95 6.29
C ASN A 102 -15.16 6.41 7.04
N TRP A 103 -14.20 7.29 7.31
CA TRP A 103 -12.93 6.94 7.98
C TRP A 103 -13.10 6.31 9.37
N ALA A 104 -14.18 6.62 10.09
CA ALA A 104 -14.46 5.97 11.37
C ALA A 104 -14.67 4.45 11.23
N LYS A 105 -15.05 3.97 10.04
CA LYS A 105 -15.19 2.55 9.71
C LYS A 105 -13.94 1.94 9.07
N VAL A 106 -12.87 2.69 8.80
CA VAL A 106 -11.66 2.14 8.18
C VAL A 106 -10.76 1.53 9.26
N ALA A 107 -10.25 0.32 9.00
CA ALA A 107 -9.37 -0.42 9.89
C ALA A 107 -7.92 -0.43 9.40
N ALA A 108 -7.71 -0.51 8.09
CA ALA A 108 -6.39 -0.62 7.47
C ALA A 108 -6.39 -0.04 6.05
N ILE A 109 -5.19 0.25 5.55
CA ILE A 109 -4.93 0.34 4.11
C ILE A 109 -4.26 -0.97 3.70
N SER A 110 -4.69 -1.58 2.60
CA SER A 110 -4.02 -2.75 2.03
C SER A 110 -3.63 -2.50 0.57
N PHE A 111 -2.68 -3.28 0.09
CA PHE A 111 -2.27 -3.28 -1.31
C PHE A 111 -1.63 -4.63 -1.67
N TRP A 112 -1.62 -4.96 -2.95
CA TRP A 112 -0.86 -6.08 -3.46
C TRP A 112 0.55 -5.64 -3.84
N MET A 113 1.55 -6.41 -3.43
CA MET A 113 2.95 -6.19 -3.77
C MET A 113 3.52 -7.44 -4.43
N TYR A 114 4.15 -7.29 -5.59
CA TYR A 114 4.94 -8.35 -6.21
C TYR A 114 6.40 -8.17 -5.77
N GLY A 115 6.83 -9.06 -4.89
CA GLY A 115 8.17 -9.05 -4.32
C GLY A 115 9.13 -10.00 -5.02
N SER A 116 10.41 -9.84 -4.72
CA SER A 116 11.48 -10.75 -5.15
C SER A 116 12.05 -11.56 -3.98
N ASN A 117 11.53 -11.37 -2.76
CA ASN A 117 12.15 -11.82 -1.51
C ASN A 117 13.54 -11.19 -1.28
N SER A 118 13.68 -9.90 -1.61
CA SER A 118 14.95 -9.16 -1.47
C SER A 118 15.34 -8.82 -0.03
N GLN A 119 14.42 -9.01 0.92
CA GLN A 119 14.54 -8.53 2.31
C GLN A 119 14.62 -6.99 2.43
N THR A 120 14.26 -6.27 1.36
CA THR A 120 14.16 -4.80 1.38
C THR A 120 13.04 -4.39 2.32
N ASN A 121 13.30 -3.40 3.20
CA ASN A 121 12.23 -2.73 3.94
C ASN A 121 11.54 -1.70 3.04
N ILE A 122 10.23 -1.67 3.08
CA ILE A 122 9.40 -0.72 2.34
C ILE A 122 8.55 0.02 3.36
N ALA A 123 8.68 1.35 3.41
CA ALA A 123 7.77 2.18 4.15
C ALA A 123 6.53 2.49 3.30
N ILE A 124 5.39 2.52 3.97
CA ILE A 124 4.11 3.00 3.47
C ILE A 124 3.82 4.21 4.32
N ASP A 125 3.86 5.39 3.72
CA ASP A 125 3.43 6.57 4.46
C ASP A 125 2.07 7.06 3.97
N ILE A 126 1.34 7.67 4.88
CA ILE A 126 0.07 8.35 4.62
C ILE A 126 0.19 9.79 5.09
N LYS A 127 -0.41 10.71 4.35
CA LYS A 127 -0.56 12.11 4.78
C LYS A 127 -1.96 12.30 5.32
N ASP A 128 -2.04 12.73 6.56
CA ASP A 128 -3.31 12.95 7.24
C ASP A 128 -3.86 14.37 7.01
N ASN A 129 -4.96 14.72 7.68
CA ASN A 129 -5.60 16.02 7.51
C ASN A 129 -4.89 17.18 8.26
N GLY A 130 -4.02 16.86 9.23
CA GLY A 130 -3.09 17.80 9.88
C GLY A 130 -1.84 18.07 9.05
N ASN A 131 -1.73 17.46 7.86
CA ASN A 131 -0.54 17.38 7.01
C ASN A 131 0.62 16.59 7.64
N GLU A 132 0.38 15.84 8.71
CA GLU A 132 1.38 14.98 9.32
C GLU A 132 1.54 13.70 8.48
N MET A 133 2.79 13.30 8.28
CA MET A 133 3.16 12.06 7.61
C MET A 133 3.25 10.94 8.65
N TRP A 134 2.53 9.85 8.40
CA TRP A 134 2.50 8.68 9.25
C TRP A 134 3.04 7.48 8.48
N ARG A 135 3.81 6.62 9.15
CA ARG A 135 4.59 5.55 8.54
C ARG A 135 4.17 4.18 9.08
N PHE A 136 4.10 3.23 8.17
CA PHE A 136 4.08 1.79 8.42
C PHE A 136 5.24 1.14 7.67
N ILE A 137 5.87 0.10 8.21
CA ILE A 137 7.00 -0.58 7.56
C ILE A 137 6.66 -2.04 7.32
N THR A 138 6.86 -2.50 6.09
CA THR A 138 6.81 -3.91 5.68
C THR A 138 8.14 -4.34 5.07
N ILE A 139 8.30 -5.64 4.83
CA ILE A 139 9.51 -6.23 4.24
C ILE A 139 9.17 -7.04 2.99
N ASP A 140 10.01 -7.00 1.94
CA ASP A 140 9.92 -7.91 0.80
C ASP A 140 10.48 -9.30 1.18
N ASP A 141 9.62 -10.14 1.76
CA ASP A 141 9.94 -11.49 2.26
C ASP A 141 9.35 -12.63 1.40
N LYS A 142 8.74 -12.30 0.26
CA LYS A 142 8.07 -13.28 -0.59
C LYS A 142 8.28 -12.96 -2.05
N THR A 143 8.63 -13.98 -2.81
CA THR A 143 8.64 -13.91 -4.27
C THR A 143 7.21 -14.00 -4.80
N GLY A 144 6.84 -13.07 -5.68
CA GLY A 144 5.52 -13.00 -6.27
C GLY A 144 4.53 -12.15 -5.48
N TRP A 145 3.26 -12.20 -5.88
CA TRP A 145 2.20 -11.41 -5.26
C TRP A 145 1.93 -11.79 -3.80
N LYS A 146 1.84 -10.78 -2.95
CA LYS A 146 1.28 -10.85 -1.60
C LYS A 146 0.44 -9.62 -1.31
N GLU A 147 -0.65 -9.82 -0.59
CA GLU A 147 -1.35 -8.69 0.01
C GLU A 147 -0.59 -8.25 1.26
N VAL A 148 -0.31 -6.96 1.36
CA VAL A 148 0.17 -6.30 2.58
C VAL A 148 -1.03 -5.55 3.16
N VAL A 149 -1.32 -5.80 4.44
CA VAL A 149 -2.36 -5.10 5.19
C VAL A 149 -1.67 -4.26 6.25
N CYS A 150 -1.90 -2.95 6.23
CA CYS A 150 -1.31 -1.97 7.15
C CYS A 150 -2.42 -1.44 8.06
N PRO A 151 -2.62 -2.02 9.26
CA PRO A 151 -3.61 -1.51 10.22
C PRO A 151 -3.33 -0.05 10.56
N LEU A 152 -4.36 0.82 10.53
CA LEU A 152 -4.18 2.24 10.82
C LEU A 152 -3.61 2.50 12.23
N VAL A 153 -3.89 1.59 13.17
CA VAL A 153 -3.38 1.63 14.55
C VAL A 153 -1.89 1.29 14.66
N GLU A 154 -1.26 0.76 13.61
CA GLU A 154 0.17 0.43 13.57
C GLU A 154 1.00 1.50 12.86
N PHE A 155 0.36 2.53 12.29
CA PHE A 155 1.06 3.69 11.77
C PHE A 155 1.59 4.55 12.92
N PHE A 156 2.78 5.13 12.74
CA PHE A 156 3.41 6.05 13.68
C PHE A 156 3.85 7.33 12.98
N PRO A 157 3.90 8.49 13.66
CA PRO A 157 4.38 9.73 13.04
C PRO A 157 5.80 9.55 12.51
N ARG A 158 6.04 9.96 11.26
CA ARG A 158 7.36 9.87 10.64
C ARG A 158 8.34 10.77 11.40
N GLY A 159 9.41 10.16 11.92
CA GLY A 159 10.36 10.84 12.82
C GLY A 159 11.57 11.49 12.13
N ASP A 160 11.91 11.06 10.92
CA ASP A 160 13.06 11.58 10.17
C ASP A 160 12.74 12.85 9.37
N TRP A 161 11.48 13.04 8.96
CA TRP A 161 11.03 14.21 8.21
C TRP A 161 9.51 14.40 8.32
N GLN A 162 9.08 15.66 8.34
CA GLN A 162 7.69 16.11 8.27
C GLN A 162 7.60 17.36 7.38
N PRO A 163 6.49 17.58 6.67
CA PRO A 163 6.20 18.87 6.07
C PRO A 163 6.28 20.01 7.11
N ASP A 164 6.66 21.21 6.65
CA ASP A 164 6.66 22.39 7.52
C ASP A 164 5.24 22.80 7.96
N SER A 165 4.24 22.44 7.16
CA SER A 165 2.82 22.69 7.44
C SER A 165 2.15 21.60 8.29
N ALA A 166 2.88 20.57 8.71
CA ALA A 166 2.35 19.54 9.60
C ALA A 166 2.13 20.14 11.00
N ASP A 167 0.98 19.85 11.61
CA ASP A 167 0.67 20.28 12.97
C ASP A 167 1.46 19.51 14.05
N ARG A 168 1.90 18.29 13.73
CA ARG A 168 2.78 17.42 14.54
C ARG A 168 2.17 17.10 15.90
N ASN A 169 0.88 16.80 15.91
CA ASN A 169 0.13 16.55 17.13
C ASN A 169 0.23 15.08 17.59
N GLY A 170 0.70 14.17 16.73
CA GLY A 170 0.82 12.75 17.05
C GLY A 170 -0.53 12.03 17.15
N GLU A 171 -1.58 12.59 16.56
CA GLU A 171 -2.93 12.03 16.40
C GLU A 171 -3.25 11.87 14.91
N LEU A 172 -3.64 10.68 14.46
CA LEU A 172 -3.91 10.44 13.04
C LEU A 172 -5.21 11.12 12.62
N ASP A 173 -5.10 12.27 11.94
CA ASP A 173 -6.24 13.11 11.60
C ASP A 173 -6.92 12.72 10.28
N PHE A 174 -8.22 12.44 10.32
CA PHE A 174 -8.99 12.11 9.12
C PHE A 174 -9.58 13.35 8.44
N PRO A 175 -9.73 13.34 7.11
CA PRO A 175 -9.45 12.23 6.20
C PRO A 175 -7.96 12.12 5.79
N ILE A 176 -7.50 10.90 5.49
CA ILE A 176 -6.18 10.69 4.85
C ILE A 176 -6.25 11.21 3.42
N ARG A 177 -5.24 11.98 3.01
CA ARG A 177 -5.18 12.71 1.74
C ARG A 177 -4.38 12.00 0.65
N SER A 178 -3.30 11.32 1.03
CA SER A 178 -2.43 10.62 0.09
C SER A 178 -1.74 9.44 0.76
N TYR A 179 -1.23 8.51 -0.05
CA TYR A 179 -0.28 7.49 0.39
C TYR A 179 1.00 7.59 -0.43
N GLN A 180 2.08 7.02 0.08
CA GLN A 180 3.35 6.87 -0.62
C GLN A 180 4.03 5.54 -0.31
N PHE A 181 4.64 4.95 -1.33
CA PHE A 181 5.57 3.84 -1.19
C PHE A 181 7.01 4.37 -1.14
N GLU A 182 7.81 3.87 -0.21
CA GLU A 182 9.24 4.19 -0.12
C GLU A 182 10.07 2.91 0.12
N PRO A 183 10.72 2.34 -0.91
CA PRO A 183 11.82 1.40 -0.67
C PRO A 183 12.92 2.10 0.15
N LEU A 184 13.22 1.58 1.33
CA LEU A 184 14.14 2.23 2.26
C LEU A 184 15.61 2.09 1.80
N PRO A 185 16.49 3.04 2.18
CA PRO A 185 17.90 3.05 1.81
C PRO A 185 18.65 1.73 2.06
N VAL A 186 19.74 1.57 1.30
CA VAL A 186 20.59 0.38 1.27
C VAL A 186 19.87 -0.82 0.63
N ALA A 187 19.16 -0.55 -0.47
CA ALA A 187 18.45 -1.56 -1.23
C ALA A 187 18.36 -1.17 -2.72
N LYS A 188 18.29 -2.17 -3.60
CA LYS A 188 18.05 -1.97 -5.02
C LYS A 188 17.22 -3.12 -5.57
N GLY A 189 16.38 -2.82 -6.56
CA GLY A 189 15.60 -3.85 -7.22
C GLY A 189 14.40 -3.31 -7.97
N THR A 190 13.43 -4.20 -8.16
CA THR A 190 12.15 -3.90 -8.79
C THR A 190 11.04 -4.41 -7.90
N LEU A 191 10.03 -3.57 -7.67
CA LEU A 191 8.78 -3.93 -7.01
C LEU A 191 7.62 -3.58 -7.91
N TYR A 192 6.50 -4.26 -7.72
CA TYR A 192 5.24 -3.90 -8.35
C TYR A 192 4.16 -3.75 -7.30
N PHE A 193 3.28 -2.77 -7.47
CA PHE A 193 2.15 -2.54 -6.59
C PHE A 193 0.85 -2.53 -7.39
N ASP A 194 -0.21 -3.03 -6.79
CA ASP A 194 -1.53 -3.12 -7.41
C ASP A 194 -2.62 -3.09 -6.34
N GLN A 195 -3.84 -2.67 -6.71
CA GLN A 195 -5.05 -2.67 -5.89
C GLN A 195 -4.84 -2.15 -4.45
N VAL A 196 -4.56 -0.85 -4.33
CA VAL A 196 -4.60 -0.16 -3.05
C VAL A 196 -6.06 -0.04 -2.60
N MET A 197 -6.34 -0.52 -1.40
CA MET A 197 -7.68 -0.65 -0.84
C MET A 197 -7.76 -0.11 0.58
N LEU A 198 -8.93 0.40 0.96
CA LEU A 198 -9.30 0.56 2.36
C LEU A 198 -10.00 -0.69 2.85
N VAL A 199 -9.52 -1.23 3.97
CA VAL A 199 -10.13 -2.34 4.67
C VAL A 199 -11.07 -1.78 5.73
N MET A 200 -12.34 -2.18 5.67
CA MET A 200 -13.35 -1.71 6.62
C MET A 200 -13.36 -2.59 7.88
N LYS A 201 -13.63 -1.99 9.04
CA LYS A 201 -13.87 -2.70 10.30
C LYS A 201 -15.01 -3.71 10.11
N LYS A 202 -14.85 -4.90 10.69
CA LYS A 202 -15.93 -5.89 10.76
C LYS A 202 -17.06 -5.32 11.62
N GLU A 203 -18.29 -5.38 11.11
CA GLU A 203 -19.50 -5.02 11.85
C GLU A 203 -19.89 -6.10 12.87
#